data_AF-A0A839TG13-F1
#
_entry.id   AF-A0A839TG13-F1
#
_cell.length_a   1.000
_cell.length_b   1.000
_cell.length_c   1.000
_cell.angle_alpha   90.00
_cell.angle_beta   90.00
_cell.angle_gamma   90.00
#
_symmetry.space_group_name_H-M   'P 1'
#
loop_
_entity.id
_entity.type
_entity.pdbx_description
1 polymer ?
#
loop_
_entity_poly.entity_id
_entity_poly.type
_entity_poly.pdbx_seq_one_letter_code
_entity_poly.pdbx_strand_id
1 'polypeptide(L)'
;MGMVVYQREDCFITGYSKKEVAWTLGVLRNGQIAPAGTLKYGLTDPVRKRAFPIILKTKVSENKNYVFVQPDIQIRVRFRHWTDEGYLRLPVFEEFIQI
;
A
#
# COMPACT_ATOMS: atom_id res chain seq x y z
N MET A 1 -4.57 -14.43 28.25
CA MET A 1 -3.60 -13.60 27.51
C MET A 1 -3.85 -13.80 26.02
N GLY A 2 -4.57 -12.92 25.34
CA GLY A 2 -4.88 -13.10 23.92
C GLY A 2 -3.72 -12.58 23.05
N MET A 3 -3.07 -13.46 22.29
CA MET A 3 -2.13 -13.02 21.26
C MET A 3 -2.93 -12.44 20.09
N VAL A 4 -2.78 -11.14 19.81
CA VAL A 4 -3.28 -10.58 18.56
C VAL A 4 -2.37 -11.08 17.44
N VAL A 5 -2.83 -12.08 16.70
CA VAL A 5 -2.14 -12.55 15.50
C VAL A 5 -2.40 -11.53 14.40
N TYR A 6 -1.38 -10.74 14.07
CA TYR A 6 -1.41 -9.90 12.87
C TYR A 6 -0.94 -10.74 11.68
N GLN A 7 -1.66 -10.60 10.57
CA GLN A 7 -1.24 -11.18 9.29
C GLN A 7 -0.28 -10.23 8.58
N ARG A 8 0.55 -10.76 7.69
CA ARG A 8 1.50 -10.00 6.87
C ARG A 8 1.28 -10.31 5.41
N GLU A 9 1.46 -9.30 4.58
CA GLU A 9 1.35 -9.44 3.13
C GLU A 9 2.34 -8.49 2.44
N ASP A 10 2.94 -8.96 1.36
CA ASP A 10 3.80 -8.15 0.52
C ASP A 10 2.94 -7.49 -0.57
N CYS A 11 2.94 -6.17 -0.57
CA CYS A 11 2.08 -5.33 -1.41
C CYS A 11 2.91 -4.41 -2.29
N PHE A 12 2.35 -4.06 -3.44
CA PHE A 12 2.84 -2.99 -4.30
C PHE A 12 2.11 -1.69 -4.00
N ILE A 13 2.82 -0.57 -4.04
CA ILE A 13 2.21 0.75 -4.04
C ILE A 13 1.69 1.04 -5.46
N THR A 14 0.38 1.16 -5.60
CA THR A 14 -0.29 1.37 -6.90
C THR A 14 -0.78 2.80 -7.11
N GLY A 15 -0.65 3.66 -6.11
CA GLY A 15 -1.13 5.03 -6.17
C GLY A 15 -1.17 5.75 -4.83
N TYR A 16 -1.66 6.98 -4.84
CA TYR A 16 -1.86 7.78 -3.64
C TYR A 16 -3.09 8.68 -3.73
N SER A 17 -3.64 9.03 -2.56
CA SER A 17 -4.76 9.96 -2.45
C SER A 17 -4.29 11.41 -2.61
N LYS A 18 -5.06 12.22 -3.34
CA LYS A 18 -4.85 13.67 -3.45
C LYS A 18 -5.38 14.45 -2.25
N LYS A 19 -6.18 13.81 -1.39
CA LYS A 19 -6.92 14.46 -0.30
C LYS A 19 -6.36 14.16 1.08
N GLU A 20 -5.68 13.03 1.24
CA GLU A 20 -5.17 12.55 2.52
C GLU A 20 -3.84 11.82 2.32
N VAL A 21 -3.05 11.72 3.40
CA VAL A 21 -1.81 10.94 3.41
C VAL A 21 -2.14 9.46 3.41
N ALA A 22 -2.36 8.91 2.23
CA ALA A 22 -2.74 7.53 2.02
C ALA A 22 -2.23 7.00 0.68
N TRP A 23 -1.76 5.76 0.67
CA TRP A 23 -1.31 5.05 -0.53
C TRP A 23 -2.26 3.89 -0.85
N THR A 24 -2.55 3.68 -2.13
CA THR A 24 -3.31 2.50 -2.57
C THR A 24 -2.37 1.32 -2.75
N LEU A 25 -2.83 0.15 -2.34
CA LEU A 25 -2.06 -1.09 -2.37
C LEU A 25 -2.63 -2.03 -3.42
N GLY A 26 -1.76 -2.83 -4.02
CA GLY A 26 -2.12 -4.01 -4.78
C GLY A 26 -1.28 -5.22 -4.35
N VAL A 27 -1.80 -6.42 -4.58
CA VAL A 27 -1.09 -7.69 -4.32
C VAL A 27 -1.01 -8.51 -5.59
N LEU A 28 0.10 -9.21 -5.80
CA LEU A 28 0.26 -10.08 -6.95
C LEU A 28 -0.57 -11.35 -6.77
N ARG A 29 -1.59 -11.53 -7.62
CA ARG A 29 -2.45 -12.71 -7.67
C ARG A 29 -2.56 -13.19 -9.11
N ASN A 30 -2.24 -14.46 -9.34
CA ASN A 30 -2.31 -15.07 -10.68
C ASN A 30 -1.56 -14.27 -11.77
N GLY A 31 -0.40 -13.71 -11.42
CA GLY A 31 0.43 -12.91 -12.34
C GLY A 31 -0.09 -11.48 -12.60
N GLN A 32 -1.14 -11.03 -11.91
CA GLN A 32 -1.69 -9.68 -12.02
C GLN A 32 -1.75 -8.98 -10.67
N ILE A 33 -1.57 -7.67 -10.66
CA ILE A 33 -1.68 -6.88 -9.43
C ILE A 33 -3.15 -6.53 -9.20
N ALA A 34 -3.74 -7.19 -8.21
CA ALA A 34 -5.11 -6.97 -7.79
C ALA A 34 -5.16 -5.90 -6.68
N PRO A 35 -6.13 -4.96 -6.68
CA PRO A 35 -6.29 -3.99 -5.60
C PRO A 35 -6.44 -4.66 -4.22
N ALA A 36 -5.71 -4.15 -3.23
CA ALA A 36 -5.61 -4.73 -1.89
C ALA A 36 -5.96 -3.76 -0.76
N GLY A 37 -6.34 -2.53 -1.09
CA GLY A 37 -6.88 -1.54 -0.15
C GLY A 37 -6.01 -0.30 -0.05
N THR A 38 -6.11 0.39 1.09
CA THR A 38 -5.45 1.68 1.29
C THR A 38 -4.65 1.69 2.59
N LEU A 39 -3.37 2.05 2.48
CA LEU A 39 -2.45 2.22 3.58
C LEU A 39 -2.52 3.65 4.11
N LYS A 40 -3.01 3.80 5.36
CA LYS A 40 -3.08 5.09 6.07
C LYS A 40 -2.17 5.15 7.30
N TYR A 41 -1.68 4.00 7.76
CA TYR A 41 -0.95 3.87 9.01
C TYR A 41 0.50 3.45 8.79
N GLY A 42 1.40 3.93 9.64
CA GLY A 42 2.84 3.66 9.52
C GLY A 42 3.54 4.49 8.43
N LEU A 43 2.84 5.42 7.78
CA LEU A 43 3.41 6.38 6.83
C LEU A 43 4.10 7.54 7.55
N THR A 44 5.13 7.24 8.34
CA THR A 44 5.93 8.24 9.06
C THR A 44 6.74 9.12 8.11
N ASP A 45 7.25 10.26 8.60
CA ASP A 45 8.02 11.19 7.76
C ASP A 45 9.24 10.54 7.06
N PRO A 46 10.04 9.69 7.72
CA PRO A 46 11.13 8.96 7.04
C PRO A 46 10.63 8.05 5.91
N VAL A 47 9.53 7.32 6.14
CA VAL A 47 8.93 6.42 5.15
C VAL A 47 8.46 7.20 3.93
N ARG A 48 7.75 8.32 4.14
CA ARG A 48 7.26 9.16 3.05
C ARG A 48 8.39 9.84 2.30
N LYS A 49 9.42 10.35 2.99
CA LYS A 49 10.60 10.97 2.34
C LYS A 49 11.37 9.97 1.47
N ARG A 50 11.40 8.70 1.85
CA ARG A 50 12.06 7.64 1.07
C ARG A 50 11.27 7.26 -0.19
N ALA A 51 9.96 7.03 -0.07
CA ALA A 51 9.15 6.48 -1.17
C ALA A 51 8.48 7.52 -2.06
N PHE A 52 7.99 8.63 -1.50
CA PHE A 52 7.15 9.56 -2.22
C PHE A 52 7.82 10.22 -3.44
N PRO A 53 9.13 10.56 -3.42
CA PRO A 53 9.81 11.05 -4.62
C PRO A 53 9.80 10.07 -5.79
N ILE A 54 9.83 8.76 -5.52
CA ILE A 54 9.77 7.70 -6.53
C ILE A 54 8.33 7.55 -7.03
N ILE A 55 7.37 7.47 -6.11
CA ILE A 55 5.93 7.42 -6.42
C ILE A 55 5.51 8.56 -7.37
N LEU A 56 6.00 9.79 -7.13
CA LEU A 56 5.67 10.94 -7.98
C LEU A 56 6.21 10.81 -9.42
N LYS A 57 7.36 10.15 -9.59
CA LYS A 57 8.00 9.96 -10.91
C LYS A 57 7.34 8.85 -11.72
N THR A 58 6.61 7.93 -11.07
CA THR A 58 6.02 6.76 -11.70
C THR A 58 4.53 6.92 -12.02
N LYS A 59 4.00 8.15 -12.01
CA LYS A 59 2.60 8.44 -12.36
C LYS A 59 2.23 7.90 -13.74
N VAL A 60 1.13 7.14 -13.79
CA VAL A 60 0.55 6.58 -15.03
C VAL A 60 -0.72 7.33 -15.42
N SER A 61 -1.62 7.56 -14.46
CA SER A 61 -2.89 8.24 -14.69
C SER A 61 -3.41 8.86 -13.39
N GLU A 62 -4.50 9.61 -13.47
CA GLU A 62 -5.16 10.15 -12.29
C GLU A 62 -6.65 10.36 -12.52
N ASN A 63 -7.41 10.41 -11.43
CA ASN A 63 -8.78 10.90 -11.43
C ASN A 63 -8.91 12.06 -10.42
N LYS A 64 -10.16 12.45 -10.11
CA LYS A 64 -10.44 13.56 -9.17
C LYS A 64 -9.83 13.34 -7.78
N ASN A 65 -9.73 12.09 -7.32
CA ASN A 65 -9.37 11.77 -5.93
C ASN A 65 -8.01 11.07 -5.79
N TYR A 66 -7.54 10.37 -6.81
CA TYR A 66 -6.37 9.50 -6.75
C TYR A 66 -5.43 9.75 -7.93
N VAL A 67 -4.15 9.50 -7.68
CA VAL A 67 -3.12 9.32 -8.71
C VAL A 67 -2.72 7.86 -8.71
N PHE A 68 -2.69 7.25 -9.90
CA PHE A 68 -2.26 5.87 -10.11
C PHE A 68 -0.83 5.88 -10.64
N VAL A 69 -0.01 4.96 -10.14
CA VAL A 69 1.43 4.91 -10.41
C VAL A 69 1.86 3.50 -10.82
N GLN A 70 3.05 3.38 -11.43
CA GLN A 70 3.63 2.07 -11.69
C GLN A 70 3.97 1.37 -10.37
N PRO A 71 3.70 0.06 -10.26
CA PRO A 71 3.90 -0.73 -9.05
C PRO A 71 5.37 -1.11 -8.84
N ASP A 72 6.26 -0.11 -8.80
CA ASP A 72 7.71 -0.32 -8.73
C ASP A 72 8.21 -0.50 -7.29
N ILE A 73 7.40 -0.08 -6.31
CA ILE A 73 7.73 -0.15 -4.89
C ILE A 73 6.94 -1.27 -4.23
N GLN A 74 7.66 -2.25 -3.69
CA GLN A 74 7.12 -3.33 -2.90
C GLN A 74 7.38 -3.10 -1.42
N ILE A 75 6.34 -3.23 -0.61
CA ILE A 75 6.38 -3.06 0.84
C ILE A 75 5.74 -4.25 1.53
N ARG A 76 6.14 -4.50 2.77
CA ARG A 76 5.41 -5.41 3.66
C ARG A 76 4.49 -4.61 4.55
N VAL A 77 3.28 -5.10 4.70
CA VAL A 77 2.29 -4.55 5.64
C VAL A 77 1.84 -5.62 6.61
N ARG A 78 1.59 -5.19 7.85
CA ARG A 78 0.80 -5.98 8.80
C ARG A 78 -0.65 -5.51 8.78
N PHE A 79 -1.59 -6.43 8.89
CA PHE A 79 -3.02 -6.14 8.82
C PHE A 79 -3.82 -7.10 9.71
N ARG A 80 -5.11 -6.81 9.91
CA ARG A 80 -5.97 -7.62 10.80
C ARG A 80 -6.45 -8.90 10.14
N HIS A 81 -7.13 -8.75 9.00
CA HIS A 81 -7.67 -9.86 8.21
C HIS A 81 -7.97 -9.39 6.79
N TRP A 82 -8.15 -10.34 5.89
CA TRP A 82 -8.75 -10.13 4.58
C TRP A 82 -10.25 -9.94 4.73
N THR A 83 -10.82 -8.92 4.09
CA THR A 83 -12.27 -8.81 3.93
C THR A 83 -12.75 -9.83 2.90
N ASP A 84 -14.05 -10.13 2.88
CA ASP A 84 -14.67 -11.03 1.89
C ASP A 84 -14.47 -10.53 0.45
N GLU A 85 -14.35 -9.21 0.27
CA GLU A 85 -14.03 -8.56 -1.02
C GLU A 85 -12.55 -8.63 -1.40
N GLY A 86 -11.69 -9.22 -0.54
CA GLY A 86 -10.28 -9.39 -0.82
C GLY A 86 -9.40 -8.17 -0.51
N TYR A 87 -9.85 -7.26 0.38
CA TYR A 87 -9.06 -6.11 0.83
C TYR A 87 -8.41 -6.34 2.19
N LEU A 88 -7.26 -5.69 2.42
CA LEU A 88 -6.58 -5.70 3.70
C LEU A 88 -7.30 -4.78 4.70
N ARG A 89 -7.72 -5.33 5.85
CA ARG A 89 -8.32 -4.52 6.92
C ARG A 89 -7.26 -3.90 7.81
N LEU A 90 -7.24 -2.57 7.85
CA LEU A 90 -6.33 -1.74 8.66
C LEU A 90 -4.84 -2.09 8.44
N PRO A 91 -4.34 -2.05 7.19
CA PRO A 91 -2.95 -2.31 6.91
C PRO A 91 -2.07 -1.20 7.51
N VAL A 92 -0.93 -1.61 8.05
CA VAL A 92 0.09 -0.75 8.63
C VAL A 92 1.42 -1.10 7.97
N PHE A 93 2.15 -0.08 7.52
CA PHE A 93 3.51 -0.25 7.00
C PHE A 93 4.41 -0.98 8.02
N GLU A 94 5.15 -2.00 7.57
CA GLU A 94 6.22 -2.63 8.34
C GLU A 94 7.59 -2.31 7.74
N GLU A 95 7.83 -2.63 6.48
CA GLU A 95 9.14 -2.47 5.85
C GLU A 95 9.07 -2.29 4.32
N PHE A 96 10.15 -1.78 3.74
CA PHE A 96 10.36 -1.79 2.29
C PHE A 96 11.00 -3.12 1.89
N ILE A 97 10.40 -3.82 0.93
CA ILE A 97 10.96 -5.04 0.34
C ILE A 97 11.81 -4.68 -0.87
N GLN A 98 11.31 -3.76 -1.72
CA GLN A 98 12.00 -3.25 -2.90
C GLN A 98 11.59 -1.80 -3.17
N ILE A 99 12.56 -0.91 -3.37
CA ILE A 99 12.36 0.53 -3.64
C ILE A 99 13.55 1.13 -4.37
#